data_AF-S4RRV5-F1
#
_entry.id   AF-S4RRV5-F1
#
_cell.length_a   1.000
_cell.length_b   1.000
_cell.length_c   1.000
_cell.angle_alpha   90.00
_cell.angle_beta   90.00
_cell.angle_gamma   90.00
#
_symmetry.space_group_name_H-M   'P 1'
#
loop_
_entity.id
_entity.type
_entity.pdbx_description
1 polymer ?
#
loop_
_entity_poly.entity_id
_entity_poly.type
_entity_poly.pdbx_seq_one_letter_code
_entity_poly.pdbx_strand_id
1 'polypeptide(L)'
;PQSHPPCLEVPDLRSEEPDEDSDPESESESEAESDVEITDELRAYFAETERHREERRLEQEQEDERAEGMVWADEPPGTRQVQASSLAPQERPGERRRVEMARLYGEEACVRILALEAAMQLSFDQHCDRTRPKYWPIIPLKL
;
A
#
# COMPACT_ATOMS: atom_id res chain seq x y z
N PRO A 1 39.36 -19.00 -26.47
CA PRO A 1 39.61 -19.50 -25.11
C PRO A 1 39.31 -18.43 -24.06
N GLN A 2 38.06 -18.38 -23.61
CA GLN A 2 37.66 -17.59 -22.44
C GLN A 2 36.90 -18.53 -21.52
N SER A 3 37.48 -18.73 -20.34
CA SER A 3 37.06 -19.68 -19.32
C SER A 3 35.79 -19.21 -18.64
N HIS A 4 34.72 -19.99 -18.72
CA HIS A 4 33.55 -19.84 -17.86
C HIS A 4 33.91 -20.31 -16.44
N PRO A 5 33.48 -19.61 -15.38
CA PRO A 5 33.61 -20.11 -14.01
C PRO A 5 32.65 -21.29 -13.80
N PRO A 6 33.00 -22.28 -12.95
CA PRO A 6 32.18 -23.47 -12.74
C PRO A 6 30.90 -23.11 -11.97
N CYS A 7 29.75 -23.56 -12.49
CA CYS A 7 28.49 -23.62 -11.76
C CYS A 7 28.70 -24.48 -10.51
N LEU A 8 28.45 -23.91 -9.33
CA LEU A 8 28.36 -24.68 -8.10
C LEU A 8 27.04 -25.46 -8.14
N GLU A 9 27.16 -26.79 -8.20
CA GLU A 9 26.05 -27.72 -8.07
C GLU A 9 25.45 -27.57 -6.67
N VAL A 10 24.21 -27.13 -6.59
CA VAL A 10 23.40 -27.21 -5.37
C VAL A 10 22.76 -28.60 -5.32
N PRO A 11 22.94 -29.37 -4.24
CA PRO A 11 22.33 -30.69 -4.14
C PRO A 11 20.81 -30.57 -4.02
N ASP A 12 20.14 -31.39 -4.83
CA ASP A 12 18.70 -31.65 -4.85
C ASP A 12 18.26 -32.26 -3.51
N LEU A 13 17.64 -31.46 -2.65
CA LEU A 13 16.96 -31.94 -1.44
C LEU A 13 15.50 -32.23 -1.79
N ARG A 14 15.31 -33.37 -2.45
CA ARG A 14 14.04 -34.06 -2.59
C ARG A 14 13.97 -35.14 -1.52
N SER A 15 13.15 -34.93 -0.49
CA SER A 15 12.70 -35.92 0.52
C SER A 15 12.12 -35.14 1.70
N GLU A 16 10.98 -35.41 2.34
CA GLU A 16 9.98 -36.47 2.32
C GLU A 16 8.74 -35.86 3.01
N GLU A 17 7.54 -36.12 2.51
CA GLU A 17 6.29 -35.91 3.26
C GLU A 17 6.22 -36.95 4.39
N PRO A 18 5.66 -36.61 5.56
CA PRO A 18 4.85 -37.60 6.27
C PRO A 18 3.46 -37.06 6.59
N ASP A 19 2.47 -37.69 5.95
CA ASP A 19 1.11 -37.85 6.47
C ASP A 19 1.10 -38.76 7.71
N GLU A 20 0.03 -38.62 8.50
CA GLU A 20 -0.42 -39.44 9.65
C GLU A 20 0.23 -39.14 11.01
N ASP A 21 -0.48 -38.37 11.84
CA ASP A 21 -0.74 -38.84 13.20
C ASP A 21 -2.16 -38.47 13.64
N SER A 22 -2.92 -39.51 13.94
CA SER A 22 -4.32 -39.51 14.34
C SER A 22 -4.43 -39.40 15.87
N ASP A 23 -5.23 -38.43 16.33
CA ASP A 23 -6.11 -38.42 17.54
C ASP A 23 -5.50 -38.71 18.94
N PRO A 24 -5.94 -38.06 20.04
CA PRO A 24 -7.35 -38.11 20.45
C PRO A 24 -7.93 -36.82 21.07
N GLU A 25 -9.24 -36.62 20.87
CA GLU A 25 -10.22 -36.12 21.85
C GLU A 25 -9.63 -35.28 23.00
N SER A 26 -9.59 -33.96 22.84
CA SER A 26 -9.35 -33.06 23.96
C SER A 26 -10.65 -32.90 24.77
N GLU A 27 -10.97 -33.91 25.58
CA GLU A 27 -11.88 -33.77 26.72
C GLU A 27 -11.28 -32.73 27.69
N SER A 28 -11.61 -31.46 27.47
CA SER A 28 -11.20 -30.37 28.37
C SER A 28 -12.19 -30.27 29.53
N GLU A 29 -12.29 -31.32 30.34
CA GLU A 29 -12.82 -31.20 31.69
C GLU A 29 -11.77 -30.55 32.57
N SER A 30 -11.81 -29.22 32.64
CA SER A 30 -11.23 -28.47 33.75
C SER A 30 -12.29 -27.54 34.30
N GLU A 31 -13.17 -28.06 35.16
CA GLU A 31 -13.81 -27.28 36.21
C GLU A 31 -12.71 -26.81 37.18
N ALA A 32 -11.89 -25.87 36.72
CA ALA A 32 -11.09 -25.05 37.60
C ALA A 32 -11.99 -23.90 38.06
N GLU A 33 -12.79 -24.16 39.09
CA GLU A 33 -13.35 -23.11 39.95
C GLU A 33 -12.18 -22.47 40.72
N SER A 34 -11.33 -21.74 40.00
CA SER A 34 -10.37 -20.83 40.63
C SER A 34 -11.18 -19.65 41.13
N ASP A 35 -11.44 -19.63 42.43
CA ASP A 35 -11.99 -18.47 43.13
C ASP A 35 -10.90 -17.38 43.14
N VAL A 36 -10.76 -16.70 41.99
CA VAL A 36 -9.80 -15.61 41.83
C VAL A 36 -10.39 -14.42 42.57
N GLU A 37 -9.86 -14.14 43.76
CA GLU A 37 -10.17 -12.93 44.50
C GLU A 37 -9.82 -11.72 43.61
N ILE A 38 -10.84 -11.08 43.02
CA ILE A 38 -10.65 -9.90 42.19
C ILE A 38 -10.17 -8.79 43.12
N THR A 39 -8.87 -8.54 43.09
CA THR A 39 -8.26 -7.45 43.85
C THR A 39 -8.87 -6.12 43.40
N ASP A 40 -9.01 -5.18 44.33
CA ASP A 40 -9.60 -3.87 44.03
C ASP A 40 -8.82 -3.12 42.93
N GLU A 41 -7.52 -3.37 42.81
CA GLU A 41 -6.66 -2.87 41.73
C GLU A 41 -7.08 -3.41 40.35
N LEU A 42 -7.39 -4.71 40.25
CA LEU A 42 -7.84 -5.32 39.00
C LEU A 42 -9.24 -4.84 38.59
N ARG A 43 -10.11 -4.58 39.58
CA ARG A 43 -11.43 -3.97 39.33
C ARG A 43 -11.30 -2.56 38.76
N ALA A 44 -10.36 -1.76 39.27
CA ALA A 44 -10.07 -0.43 38.74
C ALA A 44 -9.52 -0.49 37.30
N TYR A 45 -8.61 -1.45 37.02
CA TYR A 45 -8.06 -1.66 35.68
C TYR A 45 -9.14 -2.02 34.65
N PHE A 46 -10.10 -2.89 34.99
CA PHE A 46 -11.19 -3.20 34.07
C PHE A 46 -12.09 -2.00 33.78
N ALA A 47 -12.36 -1.15 34.78
CA ALA A 47 -13.13 0.08 34.57
C ALA A 47 -12.41 1.08 33.64
N GLU A 48 -11.09 1.19 33.74
CA GLU A 48 -10.27 2.02 32.85
C GLU A 48 -10.19 1.43 31.44
N THR A 49 -10.08 0.10 31.33
CA THR A 49 -10.01 -0.60 30.05
C THR A 49 -11.31 -0.48 29.26
N GLU A 50 -12.46 -0.56 29.93
CA GLU A 50 -13.78 -0.31 29.33
C GLU A 50 -13.88 1.12 28.77
N ARG A 51 -13.49 2.13 29.54
CA ARG A 51 -13.51 3.53 29.08
C ARG A 51 -12.67 3.75 27.83
N HIS A 52 -11.44 3.23 27.80
CA HIS A 52 -10.57 3.34 26.62
C HIS A 52 -11.11 2.57 25.40
N ARG A 53 -11.85 1.48 25.60
CA ARG A 53 -12.53 0.76 24.51
C ARG A 53 -13.67 1.59 23.93
N GLU A 54 -14.49 2.21 24.78
CA GLU A 54 -15.58 3.08 24.37
C GLU A 54 -15.06 4.32 23.63
N GLU A 55 -13.99 4.96 24.14
CA GLU A 55 -13.35 6.12 23.51
C GLU A 55 -12.81 5.78 22.11
N ARG A 56 -12.06 4.67 21.97
CA ARG A 56 -11.56 4.23 20.66
C ARG A 56 -12.68 3.90 19.68
N ARG A 57 -13.78 3.31 20.17
CA ARG A 57 -14.92 3.00 19.33
C ARG A 57 -15.57 4.28 18.77
N LEU A 58 -15.71 5.30 19.60
CA LEU A 58 -16.31 6.58 19.22
C LEU A 58 -15.39 7.40 18.29
N GLU A 59 -14.07 7.28 18.47
CA GLU A 59 -13.08 7.82 17.54
C GLU A 59 -13.16 7.13 16.17
N GLN A 60 -13.23 5.80 16.16
CA GLN A 60 -13.34 5.01 14.92
C GLN A 60 -14.62 5.32 14.14
N GLU A 61 -15.77 5.44 14.83
CA GLU A 61 -17.03 5.82 14.18
C GLU A 61 -16.94 7.22 13.52
N GLN A 62 -16.23 8.17 14.15
CA GLN A 62 -15.99 9.50 13.55
C GLN A 62 -14.98 9.47 12.40
N GLU A 63 -13.96 8.63 12.48
CA GLU A 63 -12.99 8.44 11.39
C GLU A 63 -13.64 7.79 10.18
N ASP A 64 -14.52 6.80 10.38
CA ASP A 64 -15.29 6.14 9.32
C ASP A 64 -16.24 7.14 8.65
N GLU A 65 -16.97 7.98 9.42
CA GLU A 65 -17.82 9.05 8.87
C GLU A 65 -17.00 10.08 8.04
N ARG A 66 -15.78 10.39 8.48
CA ARG A 66 -14.85 11.23 7.70
C ARG A 66 -14.33 10.51 6.45
N ALA A 67 -14.11 9.20 6.54
CA ALA A 67 -13.60 8.38 5.45
C ALA A 67 -14.65 8.14 4.36
N GLU A 68 -15.94 8.09 4.69
CA GLU A 68 -17.03 7.97 3.71
C GLU A 68 -17.04 9.11 2.67
N GLY A 69 -16.55 10.30 3.04
CA GLY A 69 -16.38 11.45 2.14
C GLY A 69 -15.01 11.51 1.43
N MET A 70 -14.05 10.69 1.86
CA MET A 70 -12.69 10.67 1.31
C MET A 70 -12.62 9.67 0.16
N VAL A 71 -12.02 10.07 -0.96
CA VAL A 71 -11.74 9.15 -2.07
C VAL A 71 -10.45 8.38 -1.74
N TRP A 72 -10.53 7.06 -1.72
CA TRP A 72 -9.36 6.20 -1.56
C TRP A 72 -8.40 6.41 -2.75
N ALA A 73 -7.12 6.64 -2.47
CA ALA A 73 -6.12 6.91 -3.51
C ALA A 73 -5.91 5.74 -4.48
N ASP A 74 -6.23 4.52 -4.04
CA ASP A 74 -6.13 3.28 -4.80
C ASP A 74 -7.41 2.94 -5.59
N GLU A 75 -8.43 3.81 -5.57
CA GLU A 75 -9.64 3.60 -6.36
C GLU A 75 -9.25 3.63 -7.86
N PRO A 76 -9.43 2.51 -8.60
CA PRO A 76 -8.97 2.43 -9.98
C PRO A 76 -9.74 3.44 -10.83
N PRO A 77 -9.07 4.14 -11.78
CA PRO A 77 -9.74 5.10 -12.64
C PRO A 77 -10.84 4.40 -13.45
N GLY A 78 -12.11 4.64 -13.09
CA GLY A 78 -13.28 4.11 -13.81
C GLY A 78 -14.42 3.53 -12.94
N THR A 79 -14.22 3.35 -11.64
CA THR A 79 -15.28 2.94 -10.68
C THR A 79 -16.37 4.00 -10.51
N ARG A 80 -15.97 5.27 -10.41
CA ARG A 80 -16.88 6.39 -10.54
C ARG A 80 -17.12 6.62 -12.03
N GLN A 81 -18.37 6.53 -12.47
CA GLN A 81 -18.80 6.92 -13.81
C GLN A 81 -18.59 8.44 -13.98
N VAL A 82 -17.34 8.85 -14.18
CA VAL A 82 -17.02 10.14 -14.76
C VAL A 82 -17.51 10.02 -16.20
N GLN A 83 -18.65 10.67 -16.49
CA GLN A 83 -19.16 10.71 -17.84
C GLN A 83 -18.06 11.28 -18.73
N ALA A 84 -17.45 10.42 -19.55
CA ALA A 84 -16.45 10.82 -20.51
C ALA A 84 -17.13 11.77 -21.49
N SER A 85 -16.92 13.06 -21.31
CA SER A 85 -17.41 14.07 -22.22
C SER A 85 -16.75 13.82 -23.57
N SER A 86 -17.56 13.56 -24.60
CA SER A 86 -17.07 13.44 -25.98
C SER A 86 -16.67 14.78 -26.58
N LEU A 87 -16.81 15.88 -25.82
CA LEU A 87 -16.38 17.20 -26.22
C LEU A 87 -14.85 17.29 -26.14
N ALA A 88 -14.27 17.98 -27.12
CA ALA A 88 -12.85 18.32 -27.06
C ALA A 88 -12.56 19.12 -25.77
N PRO A 89 -11.40 18.89 -25.13
CA PRO A 89 -10.96 19.71 -24.00
C PRO A 89 -11.00 21.19 -24.39
N GLN A 90 -11.71 22.00 -23.60
CA GLN A 90 -11.79 23.45 -23.82
C GLN A 90 -10.44 24.14 -23.63
N GLU A 91 -9.56 23.51 -22.86
CA GLU A 91 -8.24 24.03 -22.54
C GLU A 91 -7.15 23.19 -23.20
N ARG A 92 -6.07 23.86 -23.64
CA ARG A 92 -4.92 23.15 -24.19
C ARG A 92 -4.23 22.36 -23.07
N PRO A 93 -3.83 21.11 -23.33
CA PRO A 93 -3.07 20.32 -22.38
C PRO A 93 -1.85 21.09 -21.86
N GLY A 94 -1.75 21.24 -20.53
CA GLY A 94 -0.64 21.93 -19.87
C GLY A 94 -0.75 23.45 -19.77
N GLU A 95 -1.83 24.09 -20.26
CA GLU A 95 -1.98 25.55 -20.19
C GLU A 95 -2.16 26.03 -18.73
N ARG A 96 -3.07 25.44 -17.94
CA ARG A 96 -3.16 25.65 -16.47
C ARG A 96 -1.80 25.57 -15.80
N ARG A 97 -1.08 24.48 -16.09
CA ARG A 97 0.22 24.20 -15.46
C ARG A 97 1.24 25.29 -15.77
N ARG A 98 1.26 25.81 -17.01
CA ARG A 98 2.15 26.91 -17.39
C ARG A 98 1.78 28.22 -16.67
N VAL A 99 0.49 28.51 -16.54
CA VAL A 99 0.00 29.70 -15.81
C VAL A 99 0.35 29.61 -14.32
N GLU A 100 0.16 28.44 -13.71
CA GLU A 100 0.53 28.19 -12.31
C GLU A 100 2.04 28.30 -12.10
N MET A 101 2.85 27.72 -13.00
CA MET A 101 4.31 27.86 -12.95
C MET A 101 4.77 29.31 -13.10
N ALA A 102 4.16 30.08 -14.01
CA ALA A 102 4.45 31.51 -14.15
C ALA A 102 4.07 32.30 -12.89
N ARG A 103 2.96 31.94 -12.23
CA ARG A 103 2.54 32.54 -10.96
C ARG A 103 3.48 32.20 -9.80
N LEU A 104 3.95 30.95 -9.69
CA LEU A 104 4.77 30.48 -8.58
C LEU A 104 6.24 30.92 -8.70
N TYR A 105 6.80 30.84 -9.90
CA TYR A 105 8.24 31.03 -10.13
C TYR A 105 8.57 32.31 -10.91
N GLY A 106 7.58 33.03 -11.42
CA GLY A 106 7.77 34.17 -12.32
C GLY A 106 7.88 33.74 -13.79
N GLU A 107 7.65 34.67 -14.71
CA GLU A 107 7.55 34.38 -16.16
C GLU A 107 8.86 33.81 -16.73
N GLU A 108 10.01 34.41 -16.41
CA GLU A 108 11.30 33.97 -16.94
C GLU A 108 11.79 32.65 -16.31
N ALA A 109 11.66 32.52 -15.00
CA ALA A 109 12.08 31.33 -14.28
C ALA A 109 11.17 30.13 -14.57
N CYS A 110 9.88 30.34 -14.85
CA CYS A 110 8.96 29.30 -15.32
C CYS A 110 9.49 28.57 -16.56
N VAL A 111 9.92 29.32 -17.59
CA VAL A 111 10.46 28.72 -18.83
C VAL A 111 11.71 27.90 -18.54
N ARG A 112 12.61 28.42 -17.69
CA ARG A 112 13.85 27.73 -17.33
C ARG A 112 13.60 26.46 -16.52
N ILE A 113 12.68 26.49 -15.56
CA ILE A 113 12.32 25.34 -14.72
C ILE A 113 11.67 24.25 -15.58
N LEU A 114 10.71 24.62 -16.43
CA LEU A 114 10.07 23.67 -17.35
C LEU A 114 11.09 23.01 -18.29
N ALA A 115 12.05 23.78 -18.80
CA ALA A 115 13.12 23.24 -19.64
C ALA A 115 14.02 22.27 -18.88
N LEU A 116 14.39 22.60 -17.64
CA LEU A 116 15.21 21.73 -16.79
C LEU A 116 14.49 20.43 -16.44
N GLU A 117 13.21 20.52 -16.09
CA GLU A 117 12.38 19.35 -15.78
C GLU A 117 12.26 18.44 -17.01
N ALA A 118 11.96 19.02 -18.18
CA ALA A 118 11.89 18.26 -19.42
C ALA A 118 13.23 17.61 -19.78
N ALA A 119 14.36 18.30 -19.56
CA ALA A 119 15.68 17.73 -19.78
C ALA A 119 15.97 16.55 -18.84
N MET A 120 15.59 16.67 -17.56
CA MET A 120 15.74 15.60 -16.57
C MET A 120 14.88 14.40 -16.92
N GLN A 121 13.61 14.61 -17.26
CA GLN A 121 12.71 13.54 -17.69
C GLN A 121 13.24 12.84 -18.95
N LEU A 122 13.71 13.61 -19.94
CA LEU A 122 14.24 13.07 -21.18
C LEU A 122 15.52 12.24 -20.93
N SER A 123 16.37 12.62 -19.98
CA SER A 123 17.52 11.80 -19.59
C SER A 123 17.11 10.47 -18.95
N PHE A 124 16.04 10.48 -18.16
CA PHE A 124 15.48 9.28 -17.56
C PHE A 124 14.88 8.38 -18.65
N ASP A 125 14.06 8.93 -19.53
CA ASP A 125 13.42 8.20 -20.63
C ASP A 125 14.46 7.58 -21.57
N GLN A 126 15.52 8.33 -21.93
CA GLN A 126 16.64 7.80 -22.71
C GLN A 126 17.32 6.60 -22.04
N HIS A 127 17.50 6.66 -20.72
CA HIS A 127 18.08 5.56 -19.97
C HIS A 127 17.13 4.36 -20.00
N CYS A 128 15.84 4.58 -19.75
CA CYS A 128 14.81 3.54 -19.74
C CYS A 128 14.61 2.88 -21.11
N ASP A 129 14.67 3.64 -22.21
CA ASP A 129 14.62 3.12 -23.57
C ASP A 129 15.82 2.24 -23.89
N ARG A 130 17.01 2.63 -23.41
CA ARG A 130 18.25 1.90 -23.64
C ARG A 130 18.36 0.64 -22.79
N THR A 131 18.05 0.73 -21.49
CA THR A 131 18.24 -0.38 -20.56
C THR A 131 17.00 -1.27 -20.43
N ARG A 132 15.82 -0.76 -20.84
CA ARG A 132 14.51 -1.40 -20.71
C ARG A 132 14.38 -2.12 -19.37
N PRO A 133 14.61 -1.40 -18.25
CA PRO A 133 14.73 -2.02 -16.96
C PRO A 133 13.38 -2.66 -16.62
N LYS A 134 13.42 -3.88 -16.09
CA LYS A 134 12.22 -4.53 -15.56
C LYS A 134 11.84 -3.79 -14.28
N TYR A 135 10.86 -2.90 -14.37
CA TYR A 135 10.29 -2.24 -13.20
C TYR A 135 9.70 -3.30 -12.26
N TRP A 136 9.91 -3.12 -10.96
CA TRP A 136 9.47 -4.05 -9.93
C TRP A 136 8.09 -3.64 -9.37
N PRO A 137 7.22 -4.58 -8.96
CA PRO A 137 7.31 -6.03 -9.15
C PRO A 137 6.41 -6.50 -10.30
N ILE A 138 6.95 -7.40 -11.11
CA ILE A 138 6.17 -8.19 -12.08
C ILE A 138 5.49 -9.30 -11.27
N ILE A 139 4.47 -8.94 -10.48
CA ILE A 139 3.61 -9.93 -9.81
C ILE A 139 2.57 -10.35 -10.83
N PRO A 140 2.59 -11.61 -11.31
CA PRO A 140 1.50 -12.11 -12.13
C PRO A 140 0.22 -12.10 -11.29
N LEU A 141 -0.69 -11.18 -11.58
CA LEU A 141 -2.04 -11.20 -11.04
C LEU A 141 -2.81 -12.31 -11.74
N LYS A 142 -3.42 -13.21 -10.96
CA LYS A 142 -4.41 -14.17 -11.47
C LYS A 142 -5.68 -13.37 -11.75
N LEU A 143 -5.97 -13.10 -13.03
CA LEU A 143 -7.25 -12.58 -13.52
C LEU A 143 -8.18 -13.73 -13.90
#